data_AF-A0A0C2VEL1-F1
#
_entry.id   AF-A0A0C2VEL1-F1
#
_cell.length_a   1.000
_cell.length_b   1.000
_cell.length_c   1.000
_cell.angle_alpha   90.00
_cell.angle_beta   90.00
_cell.angle_gamma   90.00
#
_symmetry.space_group_name_H-M   'P 1'
#
loop_
_entity.id
_entity.type
_entity.pdbx_description
1 polymer ?
#
loop_
_entity_poly.entity_id
_entity_poly.type
_entity_poly.pdbx_seq_one_letter_code
_entity_poly.pdbx_strand_id
1 'polypeptide(L)' 'MENNKSFAEFMNESTVPQKQSSEMTMMEIYVDMVLNEILIRHRKEKLLIAINDALDQKDQKAFMEYSKELNTLKDTHGV' A
#
# COMPACT_ATOMS: atom_id res chain seq x y z
N MET A 1 -9.09 21.65 -17.76
CA MET A 1 -9.96 21.78 -16.57
C MET A 1 -9.81 20.47 -15.82
N GLU A 2 -9.00 20.45 -14.77
CA GLU A 2 -8.81 19.26 -13.93
C GLU A 2 -10.06 19.09 -13.06
N ASN A 3 -10.77 17.99 -13.30
CA ASN A 3 -11.99 17.65 -12.58
C ASN A 3 -11.63 17.06 -11.21
N ASN A 4 -11.17 17.92 -10.30
CA ASN A 4 -11.09 17.61 -8.88
C ASN A 4 -12.51 17.59 -8.32
N LYS A 5 -13.26 16.52 -8.64
CA LYS A 5 -14.57 16.25 -8.04
C LYS A 5 -14.41 16.32 -6.52
N SER A 6 -15.03 17.32 -5.92
CA SER A 6 -14.91 17.58 -4.50
C SER A 6 -15.60 16.47 -3.73
N PHE A 7 -14.98 16.03 -2.64
CA PHE A 7 -15.43 15.03 -1.66
C PHE A 7 -16.92 15.12 -1.28
N ALA A 8 -17.49 16.32 -1.33
CA ALA A 8 -18.91 16.57 -1.06
C ALA A 8 -19.88 16.06 -2.14
N GLU A 9 -19.45 15.95 -3.40
CA GLU A 9 -20.32 15.47 -4.50
C GLU A 9 -20.56 13.95 -4.41
N PHE A 10 -19.55 13.17 -4.02
CA PHE A 10 -19.70 11.72 -3.79
C PHE A 10 -20.65 11.37 -2.64
N MET A 11 -20.67 12.18 -1.57
CA MET A 11 -21.58 11.96 -0.44
C MET A 11 -23.06 12.08 -0.83
N ASN A 12 -23.39 12.94 -1.80
CA ASN A 12 -24.77 13.17 -2.22
C ASN A 12 -25.30 12.10 -3.18
N GLU A 13 -24.44 11.39 -3.91
CA GLU A 13 -24.85 10.29 -4.80
C GLU A 13 -25.16 8.99 -4.04
N SER A 14 -24.68 8.87 -2.79
CA SER A 14 -24.77 7.63 -1.99
C SER A 14 -26.08 7.51 -1.19
N THR A 15 -27.01 8.46 -1.29
CA THR A 15 -28.27 8.45 -0.52
C THR A 15 -29.41 7.65 -1.17
N VAL A 16 -29.11 6.63 -1.99
CA VAL A 16 -30.14 5.74 -2.54
C VAL A 16 -30.20 4.44 -1.72
N PRO A 17 -31.32 4.15 -1.03
CA PRO A 17 -31.39 3.01 -0.13
C PRO A 17 -31.88 1.78 -0.88
N GLN A 18 -31.04 0.75 -1.06
CA GLN A 18 -31.44 -0.66 -0.89
C GLN A 18 -30.34 -1.67 -1.24
N LYS A 19 -30.29 -2.70 -0.37
CA LYS A 19 -29.77 -4.07 -0.57
C LYS A 19 -28.27 -4.31 -0.41
N GLN A 20 -27.94 -4.74 0.81
CA GLN A 20 -27.23 -6.01 1.07
C GLN A 20 -26.09 -6.36 0.11
N SER A 21 -25.08 -5.50 0.05
CA SER A 21 -23.70 -5.90 -0.19
C SER A 21 -22.87 -5.27 0.91
N SER A 22 -21.80 -5.95 1.33
CA SER A 22 -20.86 -5.51 2.36
C SER A 22 -20.21 -4.17 1.97
N GLU A 23 -20.93 -3.07 2.17
CA GLU A 23 -20.39 -1.72 2.04
C GLU A 23 -19.57 -1.46 3.28
N MET A 24 -18.26 -1.68 3.19
CA MET A 24 -17.34 -1.04 4.13
C MET A 24 -17.66 0.45 4.12
N THR A 25 -17.90 0.99 5.30
CA THR A 25 -18.01 2.42 5.50
C THR A 25 -16.76 3.11 4.92
N MET A 26 -16.90 4.33 4.41
CA MET A 26 -15.73 5.09 3.94
C MET A 26 -14.63 5.20 5.02
N MET A 27 -15.00 5.16 6.30
CA MET A 27 -14.05 5.13 7.41
C MET A 27 -13.24 3.83 7.44
N GLU A 28 -13.86 2.68 7.23
CA GLU A 28 -13.16 1.38 7.14
C GLU A 28 -12.21 1.35 5.93
N ILE A 29 -12.64 1.88 4.77
CA ILE A 29 -11.78 2.00 3.58
C ILE A 29 -10.56 2.90 3.87
N TYR A 30 -10.77 4.02 4.58
CA TYR A 30 -9.68 4.92 4.95
C TYR A 30 -8.70 4.26 5.92
N VAL A 31 -9.21 3.55 6.93
CA VAL A 31 -8.39 2.80 7.89
C VAL A 31 -7.56 1.74 7.15
N ASP A 32 -8.16 0.98 6.24
CA ASP A 32 -7.45 -0.05 5.47
C ASP A 32 -6.36 0.55 4.58
N MET A 33 -6.62 1.70 3.95
CA MET A 33 -5.61 2.40 3.14
C MET A 33 -4.41 2.85 3.98
N VAL A 34 -4.67 3.44 5.15
CA VAL A 34 -3.61 3.90 6.08
C VAL A 34 -2.82 2.72 6.62
N LEU A 35 -3.49 1.64 7.02
CA LEU A 35 -2.84 0.42 7.49
C LEU A 35 -1.98 -0.20 6.40
N ASN A 36 -2.49 -0.28 5.16
CA ASN A 36 -1.74 -0.81 4.03
C ASN A 36 -0.48 0.02 3.74
N GLU A 37 -0.59 1.35 3.76
CA GLU A 37 0.55 2.26 3.57
C GLU A 37 1.62 2.04 4.66
N ILE A 38 1.20 1.91 5.92
CA ILE A 38 2.12 1.60 7.04
C ILE A 38 2.80 0.25 6.82
N LEU A 39 2.05 -0.79 6.42
CA LEU A 39 2.59 -2.12 6.18
C LEU A 39 3.61 -2.12 5.03
N ILE A 40 3.32 -1.42 3.93
CA ILE A 40 4.22 -1.31 2.78
C ILE A 40 5.51 -0.61 3.19
N ARG A 41 5.42 0.50 3.93
CA ARG A 41 6.61 1.22 4.44
C ARG A 41 7.46 0.34 5.36
N HIS A 42 6.82 -0.33 6.31
CA HIS A 42 7.51 -1.22 7.24
C HIS A 42 8.22 -2.37 6.52
N ARG A 43 7.56 -2.98 5.53
CA ARG A 43 8.16 -4.06 4.73
C ARG A 43 9.34 -3.56 3.91
N LYS A 44 9.23 -2.37 3.31
CA LYS A 44 10.33 -1.73 2.57
C LYS A 44 11.54 -1.48 3.48
N GLU A 45 11.33 -0.91 4.67
CA GLU A 45 12.40 -0.67 5.64
C GLU A 45 13.09 -1.96 6.06
N LYS A 46 12.32 -3.02 6.37
CA LYS A 46 12.87 -4.34 6.70
C LYS A 46 13.72 -4.93 5.57
N LEU A 47 13.26 -4.82 4.33
CA LEU A 47 14.02 -5.31 3.18
C LEU A 47 15.33 -4.54 3.00
N LEU A 48 15.32 -3.22 3.19
CA LEU A 48 16.54 -2.40 3.12
C LEU A 48 17.55 -2.80 4.20
N ILE A 49 17.08 -3.04 5.43
CA ILE A 49 17.94 -3.54 6.53
C ILE A 49 18.52 -4.91 6.15
N ALA A 50 17.69 -5.86 5.70
CA ALA A 50 18.14 -7.19 5.33
C ALA A 50 19.13 -7.18 4.13
N ILE A 51 18.96 -6.26 3.19
CA ILE A 51 19.90 -6.06 2.08
C ILE A 51 21.24 -5.55 2.61
N ASN A 52 21.25 -4.58 3.53
CA ASN A 52 22.48 -4.07 4.14
C ASN A 52 23.19 -5.17 4.93
N ASP A 53 22.45 -5.93 5.74
CA ASP A 53 23.01 -7.06 6.50
C ASP A 53 23.62 -8.12 5.57
N ALA A 54 22.97 -8.41 4.44
CA ALA A 54 23.48 -9.33 3.43
C ALA A 54 24.78 -8.81 2.78
N LEU A 55 24.88 -7.50 2.54
CA LEU A 55 26.11 -6.86 2.04
C LEU A 55 27.25 -6.97 3.07
N ASP A 56 26.97 -6.69 4.34
CA ASP A 56 27.96 -6.77 5.42
C ASP A 56 28.50 -8.20 5.59
N GLN A 57 27.63 -9.20 5.43
CA GLN A 57 27.99 -10.62 5.51
C GLN A 57 28.56 -11.18 4.19
N LYS A 58 28.59 -10.38 3.12
CA LYS A 58 28.91 -10.82 1.75
C LYS A 58 28.06 -11.99 1.25
N ASP A 59 26.82 -12.10 1.73
CA ASP A 59 25.87 -13.10 1.26
C ASP A 59 25.19 -12.63 -0.03
N GLN A 60 25.80 -13.00 -1.16
CA GLN A 60 25.29 -12.66 -2.48
C GLN A 60 23.88 -13.24 -2.74
N LYS A 61 23.57 -14.41 -2.20
CA LYS A 61 22.28 -15.06 -2.46
C LYS A 61 21.17 -14.29 -1.76
N ALA A 62 21.35 -14.00 -0.47
CA ALA A 62 20.40 -13.22 0.31
C ALA A 62 20.21 -11.81 -0.28
N PHE A 63 21.32 -11.15 -0.69
CA PHE A 63 21.24 -9.84 -1.35
C PHE A 63 20.36 -9.87 -2.60
N MET A 64 20.57 -10.85 -3.49
CA MET A 64 19.79 -10.96 -4.73
C MET A 64 18.32 -11.26 -4.47
N GLU A 65 18.04 -12.09 -3.47
CA GLU A 65 16.68 -12.45 -3.07
C GLU A 65 15.91 -11.23 -2.53
N TYR A 66 16.47 -10.54 -1.53
CA TYR A 66 15.83 -9.36 -0.94
C TYR A 66 15.74 -8.19 -1.92
N SER A 67 16.73 -8.02 -2.80
CA SER A 67 16.68 -6.99 -3.85
C SER A 67 15.55 -7.25 -4.86
N LYS A 68 15.32 -8.52 -5.22
CA LYS A 68 14.21 -8.91 -6.10
C LYS A 68 12.86 -8.67 -5.42
N GLU A 69 12.76 -9.01 -4.14
CA GLU A 69 11.54 -8.77 -3.37
C GLU A 69 11.25 -7.26 -3.25
N LEU A 70 12.27 -6.44 -2.99
CA LEU A 70 12.14 -4.98 -2.93
C LEU A 70 11.67 -4.39 -4.26
N ASN A 71 12.20 -4.87 -5.39
CA ASN A 71 11.76 -4.41 -6.71
C ASN A 71 10.31 -4.81 -6.98
N THR A 72 9.93 -6.04 -6.65
CA THR A 72 8.54 -6.51 -6.77
C THR A 72 7.59 -5.67 -5.92
N LEU A 73 8.00 -5.30 -4.70
CA LEU A 73 7.22 -4.44 -3.82
C LEU A 73 7.02 -3.04 -4.42
N LYS A 74 8.05 -2.45 -5.02
CA LYS A 74 7.96 -1.16 -5.71
C LYS A 74 7.05 -1.21 -6.94
N ASP A 75 7.19 -2.25 -7.76
CA ASP A 75 6.37 -2.44 -8.96
C ASP A 75 4.88 -2.63 -8.63
N THR A 76 4.59 -3.35 -7.54
CA THR A 76 3.21 -3.65 -7.11
C THR A 76 2.51 -2.43 -6.50
N HIS A 77 3.26 -1.55 -5.84
CA HIS A 77 2.70 -0.43 -5.08
C HIS A 77 3.00 0.96 -5.67
N GLY A 78 3.73 1.05 -6.79
CA GLY A 78 4.03 2.30 -7.50
C GLY A 78 4.88 3.29 -6.69
N VAL A 79 5.86 2.78 -5.92
CA VAL A 79 6.69 3.56 -4.98
C VAL A 79 8.14 3.69 -5.42
#